data_AF-A0A2M9FWM4-F1
#
_entry.id   AF-A0A2M9FWM4-F1
#
_cell.length_a   1.000
_cell.length_b   1.000
_cell.length_c   1.000
_cell.angle_alpha   90.00
_cell.angle_beta   90.00
_cell.angle_gamma   90.00
#
_symmetry.space_group_name_H-M   'P 1'
#
loop_
_entity.id
_entity.type
_entity.pdbx_description
1 polymer ?
#
loop_
_entity_poly.entity_id
_entity_poly.type
_entity_poly.pdbx_seq_one_letter_code
_entity_poly.pdbx_strand_id
1 'polypeptide(L)'
;MKAAATRHGTNGRRKAMNRLNAIDTFAEQSWDEFVIEVEDALMIESGEELGPDHMHDIAAAYDAGLSPWSCVIAMLDSNPQLRQRAA
;
A
#
# COMPACT_ATOMS: atom_id res chain seq x y z
N MET A 1 13.94 56.39 -21.82
CA MET A 1 13.31 55.50 -20.82
C MET A 1 13.49 54.07 -21.33
N LYS A 2 14.59 53.40 -20.95
CA LYS A 2 14.74 52.36 -19.90
C LYS A 2 13.96 51.05 -20.20
N ALA A 3 14.73 49.96 -20.19
CA ALA A 3 14.48 48.61 -20.72
C ALA A 3 13.42 47.73 -20.01
N ALA A 4 12.96 46.69 -20.70
CA ALA A 4 12.69 45.33 -20.19
C ALA A 4 12.48 44.39 -21.41
N ALA A 5 13.40 43.49 -21.80
CA ALA A 5 13.79 42.23 -21.18
C ALA A 5 12.64 41.23 -21.03
N THR A 6 12.54 40.25 -21.95
CA THR A 6 12.04 38.92 -21.61
C THR A 6 12.90 37.86 -22.29
N ARG A 7 13.69 37.17 -21.45
CA ARG A 7 14.57 36.04 -21.78
C ARG A 7 13.87 34.74 -21.38
N HIS A 8 14.05 33.73 -22.23
CA HIS A 8 14.34 32.32 -21.92
C HIS A 8 13.37 31.44 -21.11
N GLY A 9 13.09 30.26 -21.70
CA GLY A 9 12.90 28.98 -21.02
C GLY A 9 11.56 28.79 -20.30
N THR A 10 10.94 27.62 -20.24
CA THR A 10 11.48 26.26 -20.34
C THR A 10 10.35 25.29 -20.71
N ASN A 11 10.74 24.30 -21.51
CA ASN A 11 10.12 22.99 -21.64
C ASN A 11 9.51 22.50 -20.31
N GLY A 12 8.18 22.49 -20.25
CA GLY A 12 7.42 21.90 -19.17
C GLY A 12 6.53 20.81 -19.75
N ARG A 13 7.15 19.69 -20.17
CA ARG A 13 6.50 18.40 -20.35
C ARG A 13 5.77 18.08 -19.04
N ARG A 14 4.52 18.56 -18.91
CA ARG A 14 3.59 18.16 -17.87
C ARG A 14 3.24 16.70 -18.16
N LYS A 15 4.16 15.82 -17.76
CA LYS A 15 3.82 14.50 -17.25
C LYS A 15 2.88 14.83 -16.10
N ALA A 16 1.59 14.89 -16.39
CA ALA A 16 0.58 14.83 -15.35
C ALA A 16 0.94 13.54 -14.63
N MET A 17 1.58 13.69 -13.46
CA MET A 17 1.79 12.59 -12.54
C MET A 17 0.43 11.92 -12.47
N ASN A 18 0.39 10.61 -12.77
CA ASN A 18 -0.70 9.76 -12.38
C ASN A 18 -0.77 9.93 -10.87
N ARG A 19 -1.56 10.92 -10.44
CA ARG A 19 -1.90 11.16 -9.07
C ARG A 19 -2.81 9.98 -8.81
N LEU A 20 -2.19 8.87 -8.43
CA LEU A 20 -2.79 7.85 -7.61
C LEU A 20 -3.41 8.66 -6.49
N ASN A 21 -4.68 8.99 -6.64
CA ASN A 21 -5.49 9.32 -5.51
C ASN A 21 -5.43 8.02 -4.72
N ALA A 22 -4.46 7.91 -3.81
CA ALA A 22 -4.64 7.15 -2.61
C ALA A 22 -5.87 7.83 -2.00
N ILE A 23 -7.04 7.31 -2.39
CA ILE A 23 -8.28 7.73 -1.82
C ILE A 23 -8.09 7.32 -0.38
N ASP A 24 -7.96 8.32 0.49
CA ASP A 24 -7.95 8.18 1.94
C ASP A 24 -9.37 7.83 2.41
N THR A 25 -9.95 6.83 1.76
CA THR A 25 -11.16 6.13 2.14
C THR A 25 -10.68 4.82 2.74
N PHE A 26 -10.32 4.86 4.02
CA PHE A 26 -10.84 3.85 4.93
C PHE A 26 -12.37 4.03 4.99
N ALA A 27 -13.03 3.83 3.86
CA ALA A 27 -14.48 3.79 3.77
C ALA A 27 -14.86 2.44 4.35
N GLU A 28 -15.27 2.41 5.63
CA GLU A 28 -15.98 1.31 6.29
C GLU A 28 -15.70 -0.08 5.69
N GLN A 29 -14.41 -0.42 5.51
CA GLN A 29 -14.05 -1.66 4.83
C GLN A 29 -14.53 -2.76 5.75
N SER A 30 -15.39 -3.64 5.23
CA SER A 30 -15.90 -4.73 6.05
C SER A 30 -14.76 -5.67 6.44
N TRP A 31 -14.93 -6.37 7.56
CA TRP A 31 -13.97 -7.39 8.00
C TRP A 31 -13.65 -8.39 6.87
N ASP A 32 -14.67 -8.87 6.16
CA ASP A 32 -14.50 -9.85 5.09
C ASP A 32 -13.69 -9.26 3.92
N GLU A 33 -13.96 -8.00 3.54
CA GLU A 33 -13.23 -7.31 2.48
C GLU A 33 -11.76 -7.04 2.87
N PHE A 34 -11.52 -6.70 4.13
CA PHE A 34 -10.17 -6.53 4.67
C PHE A 34 -9.37 -7.84 4.61
N VAL A 35 -9.96 -8.96 5.04
CA VAL A 35 -9.31 -10.28 5.04
C VAL A 35 -8.95 -10.70 3.62
N ILE A 36 -9.88 -10.53 2.66
CA ILE A 36 -9.64 -10.85 1.25
C ILE A 36 -8.47 -10.02 0.69
N GLU A 37 -8.43 -8.72 0.98
CA GLU A 37 -7.34 -7.86 0.51
C GLU A 37 -5.99 -8.22 1.15
N VAL A 38 -5.98 -8.65 2.41
CA VAL A 38 -4.79 -9.18 3.08
C VAL A 38 -4.34 -10.49 2.43
N GLU A 39 -5.26 -11.38 2.06
CA GLU A 39 -4.96 -12.64 1.38
C GLU A 39 -4.30 -12.39 0.03
N ASP A 40 -4.93 -11.53 -0.78
CA ASP A 40 -4.41 -11.14 -2.09
C ASP A 40 -3.02 -10.51 -1.97
N ALA A 41 -2.85 -9.59 -1.02
CA ALA A 41 -1.56 -8.93 -0.79
C ALA A 41 -0.47 -9.91 -0.30
N LEU A 42 -0.82 -10.85 0.58
CA LEU A 42 0.12 -11.87 1.06
C LEU A 42 0.51 -12.84 -0.06
N MET A 43 -0.44 -13.25 -0.89
CA MET A 43 -0.21 -14.11 -2.06
C MET A 43 0.67 -13.39 -3.09
N ILE A 44 0.46 -12.10 -3.32
CA ILE A 44 1.31 -11.29 -4.22
C ILE A 44 2.75 -11.20 -3.69
N GLU A 45 2.93 -10.93 -2.40
CA GLU A 45 4.25 -10.62 -1.85
C GLU A 45 5.06 -11.89 -1.52
N SER A 46 4.42 -12.95 -1.03
CA SER A 46 5.11 -14.15 -0.53
C SER A 46 4.75 -15.44 -1.28
N GLY A 47 3.70 -15.43 -2.10
CA GLY A 47 3.15 -16.63 -2.74
C GLY A 47 2.52 -17.62 -1.75
N GLU A 48 2.26 -17.20 -0.52
CA GLU A 48 1.67 -18.02 0.55
C GLU A 48 0.20 -17.70 0.78
N GLU A 49 -0.56 -18.74 1.10
CA GLU A 49 -1.99 -18.65 1.43
C GLU A 49 -2.16 -18.31 2.92
N LEU A 50 -3.26 -17.64 3.25
CA LEU A 50 -3.57 -17.32 4.64
C LEU A 50 -3.87 -18.59 5.46
N GLY A 51 -2.95 -18.92 6.36
CA GLY A 51 -3.18 -19.90 7.41
C GLY A 51 -4.07 -19.39 8.56
N PRO A 52 -4.70 -20.30 9.32
CA PRO A 52 -5.51 -19.95 10.49
C PRO A 52 -4.70 -19.26 11.60
N ASP A 53 -3.39 -19.52 11.67
CA ASP A 53 -2.49 -18.89 12.65
C ASP A 53 -2.33 -17.37 12.41
N HIS A 54 -2.59 -16.90 11.19
CA HIS A 54 -2.50 -15.48 10.83
C HIS A 54 -3.77 -14.68 11.19
N MET A 55 -4.90 -15.36 11.44
CA MET A 55 -6.19 -14.68 11.65
C MET A 55 -6.21 -13.80 12.89
N HIS A 56 -5.47 -14.18 13.95
CA HIS A 56 -5.37 -13.37 15.16
C HIS A 56 -4.67 -12.02 14.88
N ASP A 57 -3.59 -12.04 14.12
CA ASP A 57 -2.82 -10.83 13.80
C ASP A 57 -3.56 -9.92 12.83
N ILE A 58 -4.31 -10.51 11.89
CA ILE A 58 -5.18 -9.79 10.95
C ILE A 58 -6.34 -9.12 11.67
N ALA A 59 -6.95 -9.79 12.66
CA ALA A 59 -7.98 -9.21 13.52
C ALA A 59 -7.44 -8.01 14.30
N ALA A 60 -6.25 -8.15 14.91
CA ALA A 60 -5.61 -7.05 15.62
C ALA A 60 -5.27 -5.87 14.69
N ALA A 61 -4.86 -6.14 13.45
CA ALA A 61 -4.57 -5.12 12.45
C ALA A 61 -5.84 -4.36 12.01
N TYR A 62 -6.94 -5.08 11.81
CA TYR A 62 -8.24 -4.50 11.49
C TYR A 62 -8.77 -3.62 12.61
N ASP A 63 -8.75 -4.12 13.86
CA ASP A 63 -9.17 -3.36 15.05
C ASP A 63 -8.30 -2.11 15.28
N ALA A 64 -7.02 -2.18 14.91
CA ALA A 64 -6.10 -1.05 14.95
C ALA A 64 -6.28 -0.05 13.79
N GLY A 65 -7.15 -0.34 12.82
CA GLY A 65 -7.38 0.49 11.64
C GLY A 65 -6.20 0.53 10.68
N LEU A 66 -5.39 -0.53 10.63
CA LEU A 66 -4.31 -0.65 9.65
C LEU A 66 -4.89 -0.89 8.25
N SER A 67 -4.14 -0.50 7.21
CA SER A 67 -4.48 -0.91 5.85
C SER A 67 -4.09 -2.38 5.63
N PRO A 68 -4.75 -3.11 4.71
CA PRO A 68 -4.40 -4.48 4.37
C PRO A 68 -2.91 -4.66 4.04
N TRP A 69 -2.35 -3.74 3.25
CA TRP A 69 -0.92 -3.74 2.94
C TRP A 69 -0.02 -3.53 4.16
N SER A 70 -0.42 -2.67 5.10
CA SER A 70 0.33 -2.47 6.34
C SER A 70 0.28 -3.71 7.23
N CYS A 71 -0.86 -4.42 7.23
CA CYS A 71 -1.00 -5.72 7.89
C CYS A 71 -0.03 -6.75 7.31
N VAL A 72 0.00 -6.92 5.98
CA VAL A 72 0.91 -7.86 5.31
C VAL A 72 2.38 -7.52 5.58
N ILE A 73 2.77 -6.25 5.52
CA ILE A 73 4.14 -5.83 5.86
C ILE A 73 4.48 -6.22 7.30
N ALA A 74 3.58 -5.96 8.26
CA ALA A 74 3.79 -6.32 9.66
C ALA A 74 3.89 -7.84 9.86
N MET A 75 3.09 -8.63 9.13
CA MET A 75 3.17 -10.09 9.14
C MET A 75 4.51 -10.59 8.60
N LEU A 76 5.00 -10.03 7.49
CA LEU A 76 6.27 -10.44 6.88
C LEU A 76 7.49 -10.02 7.72
N ASP A 77 7.43 -8.86 8.38
CA ASP A 77 8.49 -8.45 9.31
C ASP A 77 8.50 -9.30 10.59
N SER A 78 7.33 -9.78 11.03
CA SER A 78 7.21 -10.65 12.21
C SER A 78 7.55 -12.12 11.92
N ASN A 79 7.46 -12.54 10.65
CA ASN A 79 7.77 -13.90 10.21
C ASN A 79 8.94 -13.94 9.21
N PRO A 80 10.19 -14.13 9.70
CA PRO A 80 11.38 -14.26 8.85
C PRO A 80 11.29 -15.40 7.83
N GLN A 81 10.47 -16.42 8.08
CA GLN A 81 10.26 -17.56 7.18
C GLN A 81 9.44 -17.17 5.94
N LEU A 82 8.43 -16.32 6.10
CA LEU A 82 7.64 -15.77 4.98
C LEU A 82 8.52 -14.88 4.09
N ARG A 83 9.39 -14.09 4.72
CA ARG A 83 10.33 -13.19 4.02
C ARG A 83 11.38 -13.91 3.18
N GLN A 84 11.81 -15.11 3.56
CA GLN A 84 12.80 -15.88 2.79
C GLN A 84 12.24 -16.51 1.51
N ARG A 85 10.92 -16.66 1.40
CA ARG A 85 10.26 -17.25 0.22
C ARG A 85 9.83 -16.20 -0.82
N ALA A 86 9.76 -14.94 -0.40
CA ALA A 86 9.48 -13.77 -1.23
C ALA A 86 10.71 -13.25 -2.02
N ALA A 87 11.92 -13.72 -1.71
CA ALA A 87 13.19 -13.23 -2.28
C ALA A 87 13.69 -14.02 -3.50
#